data_AF-A0A349B3L2-F1
#
_entry.id   AF-A0A349B3L2-F1
#
_cell.length_a   1.000
_cell.length_b   1.000
_cell.length_c   1.000
_cell.angle_alpha   90.00
_cell.angle_beta   90.00
_cell.angle_gamma   90.00
#
_symmetry.space_group_name_H-M   'P 1'
#
loop_
_entity.id
_entity.type
_entity.pdbx_description
1 polymer ?
#
loop_
_entity_poly.entity_id
_entity_poly.type
_entity_poly.pdbx_seq_one_letter_code
_entity_poly.pdbx_strand_id
1 'polypeptide(L)'
;MRLHRILAATLVLILVVAGCSAGQDDDASTASDSTDDSGEMAAGGDGDDVASDGASTGGGRVADVAQVDLEAVPIAAVDRKIIYTGTVTSVVEDVAAAVREVRDAATVEGGYVFAQDLGPGQGRVVLKVPVDRFDAVFDAVVAVG
;
A
#
# COMPACT_ATOMS: atom_id res chain seq x y z
N MET A 1 -43.69 23.67 17.27
CA MET A 1 -43.83 22.82 16.06
C MET A 1 -42.50 22.32 15.49
N ARG A 2 -41.41 23.12 15.44
CA ARG A 2 -40.10 22.65 14.93
C ARG A 2 -39.42 21.60 15.81
N LEU A 3 -39.51 21.73 17.15
CA LEU A 3 -38.97 20.74 18.08
C LEU A 3 -39.65 19.36 17.96
N HIS A 4 -40.95 19.33 17.68
CA HIS A 4 -41.70 18.08 17.53
C HIS A 4 -41.37 17.37 16.22
N ARG A 5 -41.03 18.13 15.17
CA ARG A 5 -40.54 17.57 13.90
C ARG A 5 -39.14 16.96 14.03
N ILE A 6 -38.27 17.59 14.83
CA ILE A 6 -36.93 17.05 15.09
C ILE A 6 -37.04 15.77 15.93
N LEU A 7 -37.88 15.76 16.96
CA LEU A 7 -38.07 14.59 17.84
C LEU A 7 -38.73 13.40 17.13
N ALA A 8 -39.64 13.66 16.18
CA ALA A 8 -40.23 12.62 15.34
C ALA A 8 -39.22 12.04 14.34
N ALA A 9 -38.34 12.86 13.78
CA ALA A 9 -37.32 12.40 12.83
C ALA A 9 -36.26 11.51 13.48
N THR A 10 -35.80 11.85 14.69
CA THR A 10 -34.86 11.00 15.44
C THR A 10 -35.48 9.68 15.87
N LEU A 11 -36.77 9.66 16.24
CA LEU A 11 -37.45 8.44 16.67
C LEU A 11 -37.63 7.44 15.52
N VAL A 12 -37.87 7.92 14.29
CA VAL A 12 -37.96 7.05 13.10
C VAL A 12 -36.61 6.47 12.71
N LEU A 13 -35.52 7.23 12.86
CA LEU A 13 -34.17 6.78 12.51
C LEU A 13 -33.70 5.59 13.38
N ILE A 14 -34.02 5.62 14.68
CA ILE A 14 -33.63 4.55 15.63
C ILE A 14 -34.39 3.24 15.31
N LEU A 15 -35.62 3.34 14.81
CA LEU A 15 -36.47 2.19 14.51
C LEU A 15 -36.00 1.40 13.27
N VAL A 16 -35.30 2.05 12.34
CA VAL A 16 -34.76 1.39 11.13
C VAL A 16 -33.50 0.58 11.45
N VAL A 17 -32.67 1.02 12.40
CA VAL A 17 -31.41 0.33 12.76
C VAL A 17 -31.66 -0.94 13.58
N ALA A 18 -32.74 -0.98 14.37
CA ALA A 18 -33.12 -2.17 15.14
C ALA A 18 -33.78 -3.29 14.31
N GLY A 19 -34.08 -3.03 13.03
CA GLY A 19 -34.83 -3.96 12.16
C GLY A 19 -33.99 -4.94 11.32
N CYS A 20 -32.65 -4.87 11.37
CA CYS A 20 -31.78 -5.70 10.51
C CYS A 20 -31.29 -7.00 11.20
N SER A 21 -32.10 -7.59 12.08
CA SER A 21 -31.78 -8.83 12.81
C SER A 21 -32.96 -9.81 12.74
N ALA A 22 -33.23 -10.33 11.54
CA ALA A 22 -34.11 -11.47 11.33
C ALA A 22 -33.58 -12.32 10.17
N GLY A 23 -33.00 -13.48 10.52
CA GLY A 23 -32.44 -14.45 9.58
C GLY A 23 -31.61 -15.52 10.30
N GLN A 24 -32.22 -16.19 11.28
CA GLN A 24 -31.72 -17.40 11.96
C GLN A 24 -32.44 -18.61 11.35
N ASP A 25 -31.71 -19.70 11.08
CA ASP A 25 -32.09 -21.14 11.07
C ASP A 25 -30.95 -21.88 10.29
N ASP A 26 -29.90 -22.41 10.94
CA ASP A 26 -29.73 -23.64 11.74
C ASP A 26 -29.57 -24.97 10.95
N ASP A 27 -28.46 -25.64 11.29
CA ASP A 27 -28.13 -27.09 11.26
C ASP A 27 -28.01 -27.89 9.93
N ALA A 28 -26.81 -28.42 9.65
CA ALA A 28 -26.43 -29.79 10.06
C ALA A 28 -25.25 -30.41 9.24
N SER A 29 -24.33 -31.05 9.99
CA SER A 29 -23.58 -32.30 9.68
C SER A 29 -22.28 -32.27 8.84
N THR A 30 -21.18 -32.40 9.59
CA THR A 30 -20.05 -33.35 9.43
C THR A 30 -19.99 -34.23 8.16
N ALA A 31 -18.83 -34.16 7.49
CA ALA A 31 -18.10 -35.33 7.01
C ALA A 31 -16.59 -35.03 7.04
N SER A 32 -15.87 -35.83 7.81
CA SER A 32 -14.42 -35.93 7.80
C SER A 32 -13.95 -36.40 6.42
N ASP A 33 -12.86 -35.84 5.90
CA ASP A 33 -11.87 -36.69 5.26
C ASP A 33 -10.46 -36.12 5.46
N SER A 34 -9.58 -37.04 5.83
CA SER A 34 -8.18 -36.83 6.12
C SER A 34 -7.42 -36.82 4.80
N THR A 35 -6.50 -35.88 4.62
CA THR A 35 -5.36 -36.12 3.73
C THR A 35 -4.13 -35.49 4.36
N ASP A 36 -3.36 -36.36 5.02
CA ASP A 36 -1.92 -36.21 5.20
C ASP A 36 -1.29 -35.93 3.83
N ASP A 37 -0.70 -34.76 3.65
CA ASP A 37 0.35 -34.55 2.65
C ASP A 37 1.59 -34.04 3.37
N SER A 38 2.42 -35.02 3.71
CA SER A 38 3.80 -34.86 4.17
C SER A 38 4.67 -34.44 2.98
N GLY A 39 4.74 -33.13 2.75
CA GLY A 39 5.68 -32.48 1.83
C GLY A 39 6.81 -31.78 2.58
N GLU A 40 7.89 -32.53 2.81
CA GLU A 40 9.08 -32.18 3.58
C GLU A 40 9.84 -30.93 3.07
N MET A 41 10.47 -30.24 4.03
CA MET A 41 11.17 -28.96 3.95
C MET A 41 12.28 -28.93 2.86
N ALA A 42 12.20 -27.94 1.96
CA ALA A 42 13.34 -27.53 1.16
C ALA A 42 14.18 -26.51 1.95
N ALA A 43 15.19 -27.03 2.65
CA ALA A 43 16.32 -26.25 3.16
C ALA A 43 17.14 -25.72 1.97
N GLY A 44 17.01 -24.43 1.68
CA GLY A 44 17.89 -23.72 0.76
C GLY A 44 19.23 -23.46 1.44
N GLY A 45 20.27 -24.12 0.94
CA GLY A 45 21.58 -24.22 1.57
C GLY A 45 22.37 -22.91 1.64
N ASP A 46 23.04 -22.78 2.78
CA ASP A 46 24.26 -21.99 2.98
C ASP A 46 25.29 -22.35 1.90
N GLY A 47 25.66 -21.34 1.11
CA GLY A 47 26.68 -21.41 0.08
C GLY A 47 27.74 -20.35 0.33
N ASP A 48 28.83 -20.79 0.97
CA ASP A 48 30.21 -20.38 0.76
C ASP A 48 30.58 -18.90 0.93
N ASP A 49 31.00 -18.58 2.16
CA ASP A 49 32.08 -17.66 2.44
C ASP A 49 33.36 -18.09 1.72
N VAL A 50 33.68 -17.43 0.60
CA VAL A 50 35.04 -17.43 0.04
C VAL A 50 35.59 -16.03 0.08
N ALA A 51 36.50 -15.83 1.02
CA ALA A 51 37.42 -14.71 1.06
C ALA A 51 38.14 -14.55 -0.30
N SER A 52 38.17 -13.33 -0.80
CA SER A 52 39.22 -12.91 -1.73
C SER A 52 39.77 -11.56 -1.27
N ASP A 53 40.67 -11.63 -0.28
CA ASP A 53 41.70 -10.62 -0.06
C ASP A 53 42.63 -10.61 -1.29
N GLY A 54 42.21 -9.86 -2.29
CA GLY A 54 43.01 -9.53 -3.46
C GLY A 54 43.61 -8.14 -3.33
N ALA A 55 44.68 -8.02 -2.56
CA ALA A 55 45.57 -6.87 -2.62
C ALA A 55 46.14 -6.76 -4.04
N SER A 56 45.61 -5.84 -4.85
CA SER A 56 46.26 -5.38 -6.07
C SER A 56 46.79 -3.97 -5.84
N THR A 57 48.06 -3.91 -5.46
CA THR A 57 48.90 -2.71 -5.57
C THR A 57 49.08 -2.39 -7.06
N GLY A 58 48.06 -1.76 -7.63
CA GLY A 58 48.10 -1.18 -8.97
C GLY A 58 48.64 0.24 -8.89
N GLY A 59 49.96 0.38 -8.86
CA GLY A 59 50.66 1.64 -9.11
C GLY A 59 50.44 2.10 -10.55
N GLY A 60 49.25 2.62 -10.83
CA GLY A 60 48.92 3.30 -12.08
C GLY A 60 49.30 4.78 -11.96
N ARG A 61 50.34 5.18 -12.68
CA ARG A 61 50.68 6.60 -12.87
C ARG A 61 49.42 7.31 -13.36
N VAL A 62 49.02 8.39 -12.68
CA VAL A 62 48.01 9.31 -13.19
C VAL A 62 48.64 9.96 -14.43
N ALA A 63 48.34 9.42 -15.59
CA ALA A 63 48.60 10.10 -16.85
C ALA A 63 47.74 11.36 -16.84
N ASP A 64 48.39 12.49 -17.07
CA ASP A 64 47.84 13.82 -17.21
C ASP A 64 46.58 13.76 -18.09
N VAL A 65 45.41 13.81 -17.45
CA VAL A 65 44.13 13.82 -18.15
C VAL A 65 44.00 15.22 -18.72
N ALA A 66 44.32 15.36 -20.01
CA ALA A 66 44.02 16.55 -20.76
C ALA A 66 42.60 17.00 -20.42
N GLN A 67 42.51 18.23 -19.92
CA GLN A 67 41.31 18.90 -19.46
C GLN A 67 40.18 18.61 -20.45
N VAL A 68 39.25 17.75 -20.06
CA VAL A 68 38.09 17.40 -20.88
C VAL A 68 37.28 18.69 -21.01
N ASP A 69 37.19 19.20 -22.24
CA ASP A 69 36.42 20.38 -22.56
C ASP A 69 34.93 20.03 -22.44
N LEU A 70 34.37 20.26 -21.26
CA LEU A 70 32.97 19.96 -20.92
C LEU A 70 31.98 20.80 -21.74
N GLU A 71 32.44 21.86 -22.42
CA GLU A 71 31.62 22.72 -23.29
C GLU A 71 31.35 22.08 -24.67
N ALA A 72 32.11 21.06 -25.06
CA ALA A 72 31.99 20.40 -26.36
C ALA A 72 31.09 19.15 -26.36
N VAL A 73 30.55 18.75 -25.21
CA VAL A 73 29.66 17.59 -25.10
C VAL A 73 28.21 18.07 -25.22
N PRO A 74 27.50 17.79 -26.35
CA PRO A 74 26.08 18.06 -26.42
C PRO A 74 25.39 17.20 -25.37
N ILE A 75 24.92 17.82 -24.28
CA ILE A 75 24.03 17.18 -23.32
C ILE A 75 22.73 16.94 -24.08
N ALA A 76 22.59 15.76 -24.67
CA ALA A 76 21.31 15.29 -25.17
C ALA A 76 20.29 15.48 -24.04
N ALA A 77 19.17 16.16 -24.33
CA ALA A 77 18.14 16.41 -23.35
C ALA A 77 17.69 15.05 -22.78
N VAL A 78 18.20 14.71 -21.60
CA VAL A 78 17.85 13.47 -20.91
C VAL A 78 16.38 13.61 -20.55
N ASP A 79 15.54 12.76 -21.13
CA ASP A 79 14.13 12.65 -20.76
C ASP A 79 14.04 12.07 -19.33
N ARG A 80 14.10 12.97 -18.36
CA ARG A 80 14.07 12.62 -16.93
C ARG A 80 12.64 12.35 -16.53
N LYS A 81 12.35 11.07 -16.25
CA LYS A 81 11.08 10.68 -15.63
C LYS A 81 11.08 11.11 -14.17
N ILE A 82 10.10 11.92 -13.77
CA ILE A 82 9.88 12.31 -12.38
C ILE A 82 8.88 11.33 -11.77
N ILE A 83 9.23 10.74 -10.63
CA ILE A 83 8.36 9.87 -9.86
C ILE A 83 7.99 10.60 -8.57
N TYR A 84 6.70 10.77 -8.34
CA TYR A 84 6.17 11.34 -7.09
C TYR A 84 5.89 10.23 -6.11
N THR A 85 6.35 10.42 -4.87
CA THR A 85 6.13 9.48 -3.77
C THR A 85 5.66 10.27 -2.56
N GLY A 86 4.52 9.88 -2.00
CA GLY A 86 3.95 10.46 -0.78
C GLY A 86 3.67 9.37 0.23
N THR A 87 3.85 9.69 1.51
CA THR A 87 3.54 8.81 2.63
C THR A 87 2.70 9.57 3.63
N VAL A 88 1.58 8.98 4.05
CA VAL A 88 0.67 9.52 5.07
C VAL A 88 0.50 8.46 6.15
N THR A 89 0.51 8.89 7.40
CA THR A 89 0.23 8.05 8.57
C THR A 89 -0.83 8.74 9.39
N SER A 90 -1.93 8.04 9.67
CA SER A 90 -3.03 8.56 10.48
C SER A 90 -3.51 7.53 11.49
N VAL A 91 -4.13 8.02 12.56
CA VAL A 91 -4.72 7.20 13.62
C VAL A 91 -6.22 7.29 13.48
N VAL A 92 -6.86 6.15 13.23
CA VAL A 92 -8.29 6.04 12.97
C VAL A 92 -8.93 5.10 13.97
N GLU A 93 -10.23 5.26 14.19
CA GLU A 93 -11.00 4.39 15.09
C GLU A 93 -11.22 2.99 14.50
N ASP A 94 -11.46 2.92 13.19
CA ASP A 94 -11.65 1.67 12.44
C ASP A 94 -10.71 1.61 11.24
N VAL A 95 -9.66 0.79 11.37
CA VAL A 95 -8.65 0.58 10.33
C VAL A 95 -9.24 -0.07 9.08
N ALA A 96 -10.15 -1.03 9.24
CA ALA A 96 -10.73 -1.74 8.10
C ALA A 96 -11.63 -0.83 7.29
N ALA A 97 -12.36 0.07 7.95
CA ALA A 97 -13.15 1.10 7.29
C ALA A 97 -12.26 2.11 6.55
N ALA A 98 -11.24 2.65 7.22
CA ALA A 98 -10.33 3.63 6.62
C ALA A 98 -9.60 3.07 5.39
N VAL A 99 -9.12 1.82 5.45
CA VAL A 99 -8.43 1.17 4.31
C VAL A 99 -9.36 1.04 3.10
N ARG A 100 -10.64 0.73 3.32
CA ARG A 100 -11.64 0.66 2.25
C ARG A 100 -11.85 2.02 1.62
N GLU A 101 -12.00 3.05 2.43
CA GLU A 101 -12.21 4.42 1.97
C GLU A 101 -11.00 4.95 1.19
N VAL A 102 -9.77 4.71 1.68
CA VAL A 102 -8.52 5.02 0.97
C VAL A 102 -8.47 4.36 -0.41
N ARG A 103 -8.84 3.08 -0.50
CA ARG A 103 -8.87 2.36 -1.78
C ARG A 103 -9.90 2.96 -2.73
N ASP A 104 -11.10 3.21 -2.24
CA ASP A 104 -12.20 3.70 -3.06
C ASP A 104 -11.89 5.12 -3.56
N ALA A 105 -11.32 5.98 -2.70
CA ALA A 105 -10.83 7.31 -3.05
C ALA A 105 -9.75 7.28 -4.14
N ALA A 106 -8.76 6.39 -3.99
CA ALA A 106 -7.71 6.23 -5.00
C ALA A 106 -8.26 5.72 -6.35
N THR A 107 -9.26 4.82 -6.31
CA THR A 107 -9.86 4.23 -7.51
C THR A 107 -10.65 5.26 -8.31
N VAL A 108 -11.36 6.18 -7.63
CA VAL A 108 -12.12 7.26 -8.27
C VAL A 108 -11.23 8.15 -9.14
N GLU A 109 -10.00 8.42 -8.71
CA GLU A 109 -9.02 9.24 -9.43
C GLU A 109 -8.16 8.46 -10.43
N GLY A 110 -8.47 7.18 -10.65
CA GLY A 110 -7.77 6.31 -11.60
C GLY A 110 -6.48 5.69 -11.07
N GLY A 111 -6.27 5.71 -9.75
CA GLY A 111 -5.25 4.93 -9.06
C GLY A 111 -5.71 3.49 -8.77
N TYR A 112 -4.78 2.67 -8.27
CA TYR A 112 -5.06 1.30 -7.83
C TYR A 112 -4.17 0.88 -6.67
N VAL A 113 -4.61 -0.14 -5.94
CA VAL A 113 -3.84 -0.74 -4.85
C VAL A 113 -2.76 -1.66 -5.43
N PHE A 114 -1.51 -1.35 -5.12
CA PHE A 114 -0.36 -2.17 -5.48
C PHE A 114 -0.06 -3.21 -4.40
N ALA A 115 -0.16 -2.82 -3.13
CA ALA A 115 0.02 -3.72 -2.00
C ALA A 115 -0.87 -3.29 -0.84
N GLN A 116 -1.32 -4.28 -0.05
CA GLN A 116 -2.09 -4.06 1.16
C GLN A 116 -1.66 -5.07 2.22
N ASP A 117 -1.40 -4.58 3.42
CA ASP A 117 -1.09 -5.38 4.61
C ASP A 117 -2.03 -4.93 5.72
N LEU A 118 -2.75 -5.88 6.32
CA LEU A 118 -3.70 -5.64 7.40
C LEU A 118 -3.32 -6.49 8.60
N GLY A 119 -3.12 -5.83 9.74
CA GLY A 119 -2.93 -6.48 11.02
C GLY A 119 -3.99 -6.04 12.04
N PRO A 120 -4.02 -6.66 13.23
CA PRO A 120 -4.88 -6.21 14.31
C PRO A 120 -4.55 -4.76 14.69
N GLY A 121 -5.51 -3.84 14.49
CA GLY A 121 -5.37 -2.42 14.86
C GLY A 121 -4.41 -1.59 14.00
N GLN A 122 -3.91 -2.12 12.88
CA GLN A 122 -3.06 -1.36 11.95
C GLN A 122 -3.19 -1.84 10.51
N GLY A 123 -2.91 -0.96 9.55
CA GLY A 123 -2.95 -1.29 8.14
C GLY A 123 -1.97 -0.45 7.35
N ARG A 124 -1.50 -1.01 6.23
CA ARG A 124 -0.68 -0.32 5.24
C ARG A 124 -1.26 -0.57 3.86
N VAL A 125 -1.40 0.50 3.09
CA VAL A 125 -1.83 0.45 1.69
C VAL A 125 -0.78 1.17 0.85
N VAL A 126 -0.37 0.56 -0.25
CA VAL A 126 0.52 1.16 -1.25
C VAL A 126 -0.30 1.37 -2.51
N LEU A 127 -0.40 2.61 -2.96
CA LEU A 127 -1.17 3.00 -4.14
C LEU A 127 -0.24 3.33 -5.30
N LYS A 128 -0.66 2.98 -6.52
CA LYS A 128 -0.06 3.48 -7.76
C LYS A 128 -1.08 4.35 -8.46
N VAL A 129 -0.64 5.53 -8.89
CA VAL A 129 -1.50 6.59 -9.39
C VAL A 129 -0.87 7.21 -10.63
N PRO A 130 -1.67 7.62 -11.64
CA PRO A 130 -1.17 8.47 -12.72
C PRO A 130 -0.53 9.75 -12.19
N VAL A 131 0.57 10.20 -12.78
CA VAL A 131 1.34 11.36 -12.30
C VAL A 131 0.49 12.63 -12.20
N ASP A 132 -0.37 12.88 -13.18
CA ASP A 132 -1.23 14.08 -13.22
C ASP A 132 -2.37 14.05 -12.20
N ARG A 133 -2.53 12.92 -11.49
CA ARG A 133 -3.57 12.67 -10.47
C ARG A 133 -3.00 12.49 -9.08
N PHE A 134 -1.68 12.56 -8.92
CA PHE A 134 -1.01 12.32 -7.65
C PHE A 134 -1.56 13.22 -6.54
N ASP A 135 -1.62 14.53 -6.77
CA ASP A 135 -2.08 15.49 -5.76
C ASP A 135 -3.55 15.26 -5.36
N ALA A 136 -4.43 15.01 -6.35
CA ALA A 136 -5.84 14.72 -6.09
C ALA A 136 -6.04 13.46 -5.24
N VAL A 137 -5.31 12.37 -5.54
CA VAL A 137 -5.34 11.15 -4.72
C VAL A 137 -4.75 11.40 -3.34
N PHE A 138 -3.63 12.10 -3.26
CA PHE A 138 -2.96 12.38 -2.00
C PHE A 138 -3.87 13.16 -1.05
N ASP A 139 -4.51 14.22 -1.55
CA ASP A 139 -5.48 15.02 -0.78
C ASP A 139 -6.70 14.18 -0.35
N ALA A 140 -7.22 13.33 -1.24
CA ALA A 140 -8.34 12.46 -0.92
C ALA A 140 -7.99 11.42 0.16
N VAL A 141 -6.78 10.88 0.14
CA VAL A 141 -6.30 9.93 1.16
C VAL A 141 -6.08 10.63 2.51
N VAL A 142 -5.53 11.85 2.51
CA VAL A 142 -5.36 12.65 3.73
C VAL A 142 -6.70 13.00 4.37
N ALA A 143 -7.76 13.16 3.58
CA ALA A 143 -9.09 13.47 4.12
C ALA A 143 -9.74 12.32 4.91
N VAL A 144 -9.24 11.08 4.77
CA VAL A 144 -9.80 9.89 5.45
C VAL A 144 -9.44 9.85 6.95
N GLY A 145 -8.34 10.48 7.38
CA GLY A 145 -7.93 10.49 8.79
C GLY A 145 -6.62 11.19 9.05
#